data_AF-A0A944RAN1-F1
#
_entry.id   AF-A0A944RAN1-F1
#
_cell.length_a   1.000
_cell.length_b   1.000
_cell.length_c   1.000
_cell.angle_alpha   90.00
_cell.angle_beta   90.00
_cell.angle_gamma   90.00
#
_symmetry.space_group_name_H-M   'P 1'
#
loop_
_entity.id
_entity.type
_entity.pdbx_description
1 polymer ?
#
loop_
_entity_poly.entity_id
_entity_poly.type
_entity_poly.pdbx_seq_one_letter_code
_entity_poly.pdbx_strand_id
1 'polypeptide(L)'
;MTKIIKKKNRASSFPNVVSYQEQQNGVIGVEENVNDIIVRGENSFKGWLCWAGIQSLYIDSNNDVYSASCRIHKLGNISDGFKMPEAPLLCTKSWCACAADINTTKIKSKQYTSLVRIAKSIL
;
A
#
# COMPACT_ATOMS: atom_id res chain seq x y z
N MET A 1 3.33 14.14 -15.03
CA MET A 1 4.32 13.26 -15.69
C MET A 1 5.13 12.55 -14.62
N THR A 2 5.20 11.22 -14.70
CA THR A 2 6.00 10.37 -13.80
C THR A 2 7.45 10.30 -14.28
N LYS A 3 8.41 10.16 -13.36
CA LYS A 3 9.83 9.93 -13.68
C LYS A 3 10.20 8.48 -13.40
N ILE A 4 11.08 7.89 -14.20
CA ILE A 4 11.64 6.55 -13.94
C ILE A 4 12.95 6.68 -13.14
N ILE A 5 13.13 5.88 -12.09
CA ILE A 5 14.35 5.88 -11.27
C ILE A 5 15.56 5.40 -12.09
N LYS A 6 16.70 6.10 -11.97
CA LYS A 6 17.95 5.78 -12.69
C LYS A 6 18.73 4.58 -12.13
N LYS A 7 18.57 4.25 -10.85
CA LYS A 7 19.29 3.18 -10.15
C LYS A 7 18.31 2.08 -9.74
N LYS A 8 17.97 1.20 -10.68
CA LYS A 8 17.10 0.04 -10.47
C LYS A 8 17.94 -1.15 -9.99
N ASN A 9 17.37 -2.01 -9.15
CA ASN A 9 17.98 -3.31 -8.89
C ASN A 9 17.95 -4.16 -10.17
N ARG A 10 19.02 -4.93 -10.40
CA ARG A 10 19.17 -5.75 -11.61
C ARG A 10 18.23 -6.96 -11.64
N ALA A 11 17.62 -7.31 -10.51
CA ALA A 11 16.60 -8.34 -10.41
C ALA A 11 15.21 -7.69 -10.51
N SER A 12 14.43 -8.06 -11.54
CA SER A 12 13.09 -7.54 -11.86
C SER A 12 13.02 -6.01 -12.10
N SER A 13 13.25 -5.58 -13.35
CA SER A 13 13.43 -4.16 -13.72
C SER A 13 12.15 -3.41 -14.17
N PHE A 14 10.99 -4.07 -14.17
CA PHE A 14 9.75 -3.46 -14.63
C PHE A 14 9.08 -2.65 -13.51
N PRO A 15 8.65 -1.41 -13.76
CA PRO A 15 7.86 -0.65 -12.80
C PRO A 15 6.54 -1.36 -12.50
N ASN A 16 6.17 -1.45 -11.23
CA ASN A 16 4.89 -2.01 -10.80
C ASN A 16 4.17 -1.15 -9.74
N VAL A 17 4.78 -0.04 -9.32
CA VAL A 17 4.18 0.93 -8.41
C VAL A 17 4.56 2.36 -8.83
N VAL A 18 3.70 3.31 -8.47
CA VAL A 18 4.03 4.74 -8.53
C VAL A 18 4.11 5.25 -7.10
N SER A 19 5.27 5.78 -6.70
CA SER A 19 5.39 6.55 -5.45
C SER A 19 5.27 8.04 -5.74
N TYR A 20 4.73 8.78 -4.79
CA TYR A 20 4.69 10.23 -4.85
C TYR A 20 5.62 10.78 -3.77
N GLN A 21 6.54 11.65 -4.18
CA GLN A 21 7.59 12.19 -3.32
C GLN A 21 7.50 13.71 -3.29
N GLU A 22 7.48 14.27 -2.08
CA GLU A 22 7.58 15.72 -1.87
C GLU A 22 9.00 16.20 -2.22
N GLN A 23 9.08 17.25 -3.02
CA GLN A 23 10.31 17.98 -3.34
C GLN A 23 10.11 19.48 -3.10
N GLN A 24 11.19 20.25 -3.16
CA GLN A 24 11.17 21.71 -2.93
C GLN A 24 10.12 22.44 -3.81
N ASN A 25 9.84 21.93 -5.02
CA ASN A 25 8.92 22.55 -5.98
C ASN A 25 7.62 21.76 -6.19
N GLY A 26 7.18 20.99 -5.19
CA GLY A 26 5.92 20.24 -5.23
C GLY A 26 6.09 18.73 -5.19
N VAL A 27 5.05 18.00 -5.58
CA VAL A 27 5.02 16.52 -5.51
C VAL A 27 5.28 15.93 -6.90
N ILE A 28 6.22 14.99 -6.98
CA ILE A 28 6.49 14.24 -8.22
C ILE A 28 6.03 12.79 -8.09
N GLY A 29 5.48 12.24 -9.18
CA GLY A 29 5.23 10.81 -9.30
C GLY A 29 6.47 10.10 -9.84
N VAL A 30 6.81 8.96 -9.28
CA VAL A 30 7.97 8.16 -9.65
C VAL A 30 7.52 6.73 -9.92
N GLU A 31 7.78 6.24 -11.13
CA GLU A 31 7.55 4.84 -11.50
C GLU A 31 8.73 3.98 -11.07
N GLU A 32 8.45 2.96 -10.28
CA GLU A 32 9.47 2.10 -9.68
C GLU A 32 8.96 0.68 -9.44
N ASN A 33 9.86 -0.19 -8.98
CA ASN A 33 9.51 -1.53 -8.54
C ASN A 33 9.48 -1.58 -7.01
N VAL A 34 8.48 -2.25 -6.43
CA VAL A 34 8.39 -2.45 -4.97
C VAL A 34 9.64 -3.09 -4.35
N ASN A 35 10.37 -3.93 -5.09
CA ASN A 35 11.62 -4.51 -4.62
C ASN A 35 12.71 -3.44 -4.44
N ASP A 36 12.71 -2.39 -5.27
CA ASP A 36 13.62 -1.26 -5.10
C ASP A 36 13.32 -0.49 -3.81
N ILE A 37 12.03 -0.32 -3.46
CA ILE A 37 11.60 0.29 -2.20
C ILE A 37 12.10 -0.53 -1.00
N ILE A 38 11.98 -1.87 -1.06
CA ILE A 38 12.44 -2.77 0.01
C ILE A 38 13.96 -2.67 0.18
N VAL A 39 14.73 -2.72 -0.92
CA VAL A 39 16.19 -2.67 -0.87
C VAL A 39 16.70 -1.33 -0.32
N ARG A 40 16.00 -0.22 -0.59
CA ARG A 40 16.31 1.09 0.00
C ARG A 40 15.81 1.25 1.44
N GLY A 41 15.00 0.31 1.93
CA GLY A 41 14.37 0.36 3.25
C GLY A 41 13.32 1.45 3.41
N GLU A 42 12.65 1.81 2.32
CA GLU A 42 11.64 2.88 2.26
C GLU A 42 10.20 2.35 2.43
N ASN A 43 10.03 1.14 2.94
CA ASN A 43 8.76 0.44 3.14
C ASN A 43 8.24 0.52 4.60
N SER A 44 8.56 1.62 5.29
CA SER A 44 7.93 1.98 6.57
C SER A 44 6.80 2.98 6.35
N PHE A 45 5.58 2.53 6.62
CA PHE A 45 4.36 3.35 6.44
C PHE A 45 3.57 3.49 7.74
N LYS A 46 4.23 3.40 8.90
CA LYS A 46 3.59 3.56 10.19
C LYS A 46 2.94 4.95 10.28
N GLY A 47 1.68 4.99 10.70
CA GLY A 47 0.90 6.23 10.78
C GLY A 47 0.32 6.73 9.45
N TRP A 48 0.51 6.00 8.35
CA TRP A 48 -0.13 6.35 7.07
C TRP A 48 -1.53 5.74 6.99
N LEU A 49 -2.41 6.38 6.23
CA LEU A 49 -3.68 5.79 5.82
C LEU A 49 -3.40 4.71 4.78
N CYS A 50 -3.91 3.51 5.01
CA CYS A 50 -3.68 2.31 4.22
C CYS A 50 -5.01 1.70 3.77
N TRP A 51 -5.13 1.42 2.47
CA TRP A 51 -6.34 0.79 1.89
C TRP A 51 -6.34 -0.74 1.98
N ALA A 52 -5.53 -1.31 2.87
CA ALA A 52 -5.62 -2.73 3.22
C ALA A 52 -7.03 -3.02 3.74
N GLY A 53 -7.64 -4.11 3.29
CA GLY A 53 -9.03 -4.47 3.57
C GLY A 53 -10.01 -3.88 2.57
N ILE A 54 -9.61 -2.89 1.75
CA ILE A 54 -10.43 -2.34 0.68
C ILE A 54 -9.91 -2.82 -0.68
N GLN A 55 -8.61 -2.70 -0.89
CA GLN A 55 -7.95 -3.06 -2.15
C GLN A 55 -7.30 -4.45 -2.11
N SER A 56 -7.05 -4.96 -0.92
CA SER A 56 -6.39 -6.25 -0.69
C SER A 56 -7.05 -6.97 0.47
N LEU A 57 -6.99 -8.29 0.44
CA LEU A 57 -7.42 -9.19 1.49
C LEU A 57 -6.40 -10.31 1.63
N TYR A 58 -6.33 -10.89 2.82
CA TYR A 58 -5.55 -12.07 3.08
C TYR A 58 -6.40 -13.08 3.83
N ILE A 59 -6.53 -14.28 3.26
CA ILE A 59 -7.27 -15.39 3.88
C ILE A 59 -6.22 -16.39 4.34
N ASP A 60 -6.25 -16.73 5.63
CA ASP A 60 -5.32 -17.71 6.18
C ASP A 60 -5.86 -19.15 6.11
N SER A 61 -5.06 -20.11 6.56
CA SER A 61 -5.43 -21.53 6.55
C SER A 61 -6.58 -21.89 7.49
N ASN A 62 -6.95 -21.00 8.42
CA ASN A 62 -8.08 -21.16 9.33
C ASN A 62 -9.33 -20.46 8.81
N ASN A 63 -9.35 -20.09 7.52
CA ASN A 63 -10.43 -19.36 6.87
C ASN A 63 -10.65 -17.93 7.38
N ASP A 64 -9.73 -17.41 8.21
CA ASP A 64 -9.83 -16.05 8.73
C ASP A 64 -9.45 -15.04 7.66
N VAL A 65 -10.28 -14.02 7.51
CA VAL A 65 -10.08 -12.92 6.55
C VAL A 65 -9.42 -11.76 7.28
N TYR A 66 -8.32 -11.25 6.74
CA TYR A 66 -7.58 -10.10 7.23
C TYR A 66 -7.48 -9.01 6.16
N SER A 67 -7.20 -7.79 6.62
CA SER A 67 -7.02 -6.62 5.76
C SER A 67 -5.89 -6.76 4.72
N ALA A 68 -4.83 -7.48 5.03
CA ALA A 68 -3.72 -7.78 4.12
C ALA A 68 -2.81 -8.85 4.76
N SER A 69 -1.73 -9.23 4.09
CA SER A 69 -0.81 -10.26 4.62
C SER A 69 -0.13 -9.84 5.94
N CYS A 70 -0.08 -8.53 6.23
CA CYS A 70 0.36 -7.98 7.51
C CYS A 70 -0.57 -8.27 8.72
N ARG A 71 -1.79 -8.75 8.48
CA ARG A 71 -2.78 -9.17 9.50
C ARG A 71 -3.04 -8.14 10.61
N ILE A 72 -3.01 -6.84 10.30
CA ILE A 72 -3.28 -5.79 11.31
C ILE A 72 -4.73 -5.87 11.81
N HIS A 73 -5.67 -6.10 10.88
CA HIS A 73 -7.09 -6.17 11.19
C HIS A 73 -7.69 -7.47 10.66
N LYS A 74 -8.33 -8.25 11.54
CA LYS A 74 -9.20 -9.36 11.16
C LYS A 74 -10.57 -8.78 10.79
N LEU A 75 -11.09 -9.19 9.65
CA LEU A 75 -12.35 -8.72 9.06
C LEU A 75 -13.50 -9.71 9.27
N GLY A 76 -13.18 -10.97 9.54
CA GLY A 76 -14.14 -12.05 9.78
C GLY A 76 -13.57 -13.41 9.39
N ASN A 77 -14.45 -14.30 8.97
CA ASN A 77 -14.10 -15.64 8.49
C ASN A 77 -14.90 -15.95 7.21
N ILE A 78 -14.33 -16.66 6.24
CA ILE A 78 -15.06 -16.96 4.99
C ILE A 78 -16.27 -17.88 5.21
N SER A 79 -16.29 -18.67 6.30
CA SER A 79 -17.41 -19.55 6.65
C SER A 79 -18.58 -18.79 7.28
N ASP A 80 -18.30 -17.78 8.11
CA ASP A 80 -19.31 -17.04 8.89
C ASP A 80 -19.69 -15.69 8.25
N GLY A 81 -18.91 -15.26 7.26
CA GLY A 81 -18.95 -13.93 6.67
C GLY A 81 -17.92 -12.98 7.29
N PHE A 82 -17.65 -11.89 6.55
CA PHE A 82 -16.71 -10.85 6.96
C PHE A 82 -17.20 -9.48 6.49
N LYS A 83 -16.72 -8.42 7.15
CA LYS A 83 -17.06 -7.04 6.80
C LYS A 83 -15.86 -6.30 6.24
N MET A 84 -16.05 -5.73 5.06
CA MET A 84 -15.05 -4.86 4.43
C MET A 84 -15.06 -3.48 5.11
N PRO A 85 -13.90 -2.89 5.42
CA PRO A 85 -13.83 -1.50 5.86
C PRO A 85 -14.32 -0.55 4.77
N GLU A 86 -15.05 0.48 5.18
CA GLU A 86 -15.49 1.59 4.33
C GLU A 86 -14.53 2.78 4.37
N ALA A 87 -13.34 2.65 4.98
CA ALA A 87 -12.38 3.73 5.06
C ALA A 87 -10.97 3.17 5.20
N PRO A 88 -9.93 3.90 4.74
CA PRO A 88 -8.56 3.47 4.97
C PRO A 88 -8.26 3.39 6.46
N LEU A 89 -7.44 2.40 6.81
CA LEU A 89 -7.04 2.11 8.17
C LEU A 89 -5.70 2.79 8.47
N LEU A 90 -5.48 3.20 9.71
CA LEU A 90 -4.18 3.74 10.13
C LEU A 90 -3.18 2.57 10.29
N CYS A 91 -2.08 2.60 9.55
CA CYS A 91 -1.08 1.54 9.63
C CYS A 91 -0.31 1.59 10.96
N THR A 92 -0.31 0.49 11.71
CA THR A 92 0.41 0.35 12.99
C THR A 92 1.73 -0.40 12.88
N LYS A 93 1.99 -1.08 11.75
CA LYS A 93 3.22 -1.84 11.51
C LYS A 93 4.39 -0.90 11.26
N SER A 94 5.54 -1.23 11.82
CA SER A 94 6.80 -0.54 11.56
C SER A 94 7.32 -0.76 10.14
N TRP A 95 6.92 -1.86 9.50
CA TRP A 95 7.49 -2.30 8.23
C TRP A 95 6.54 -3.20 7.43
N CYS A 96 6.51 -3.04 6.11
CA CYS A 96 5.79 -3.93 5.19
C CYS A 96 6.75 -4.95 4.56
N ALA A 97 6.67 -6.22 4.94
CA ALA A 97 7.57 -7.27 4.44
C ALA A 97 7.17 -7.85 3.08
N CYS A 98 5.89 -7.75 2.69
CA CYS A 98 5.39 -8.34 1.45
C CYS A 98 5.30 -7.30 0.33
N ALA A 99 5.76 -7.65 -0.87
CA ALA A 99 5.63 -6.83 -2.08
C ALA A 99 4.15 -6.49 -2.40
N ALA A 100 3.23 -7.44 -2.19
CA ALA A 100 1.79 -7.22 -2.40
C ALA A 100 1.23 -6.18 -1.42
N ASP A 101 1.65 -6.22 -0.16
CA ASP A 101 1.25 -5.23 0.83
C ASP A 101 1.81 -3.85 0.47
N ILE A 102 3.03 -3.75 -0.06
CA ILE A 102 3.61 -2.46 -0.51
C ILE A 102 2.80 -1.87 -1.67
N ASN A 103 2.32 -2.70 -2.61
CA ASN A 103 1.46 -2.27 -3.72
C ASN A 103 0.09 -1.74 -3.30
N THR A 104 -0.38 -2.05 -2.08
CA THR A 104 -1.64 -1.49 -1.56
C THR A 104 -1.51 0.03 -1.40
N THR A 105 -2.53 0.80 -1.79
CA THR A 105 -2.49 2.26 -1.72
C THR A 105 -2.27 2.74 -0.28
N LYS A 106 -1.33 3.69 -0.12
CA LYS A 106 -1.04 4.34 1.15
C LYS A 106 -0.82 5.83 0.94
N ILE A 107 -1.31 6.66 1.85
CA ILE A 107 -1.03 8.10 1.88
C ILE A 107 -0.64 8.54 3.30
N LYS A 108 0.35 9.43 3.38
CA LYS A 108 0.79 10.02 4.65
C LYS A 108 -0.24 10.96 5.26
N SER A 109 -1.01 11.65 4.42
CA SER A 109 -2.03 12.62 4.82
C SER A 109 -3.16 12.68 3.78
N LYS A 110 -4.38 13.03 4.23
CA LYS A 110 -5.56 13.17 3.38
C LYS A 110 -5.39 14.19 2.24
N GLN A 111 -4.44 15.11 2.35
CA GLN A 111 -4.14 16.05 1.26
C GLN A 111 -3.64 15.38 -0.03
N TYR A 112 -3.13 14.14 0.06
CA TYR A 112 -2.61 13.38 -1.08
C TYR A 112 -3.63 12.44 -1.73
N THR A 113 -4.87 12.43 -1.25
CA THR A 113 -5.97 11.61 -1.76
C THR A 113 -6.14 11.73 -3.28
N SER A 114 -5.98 12.94 -3.84
CA SER A 114 -6.13 13.19 -5.27
C SER A 114 -5.01 12.61 -6.15
N LEU A 115 -3.89 12.20 -5.57
CA LEU A 115 -2.74 11.64 -6.29
C LEU A 115 -2.84 10.14 -6.50
N VAL A 116 -3.62 9.45 -5.67
CA VAL A 116 -3.69 7.99 -5.61
C VAL A 116 -4.96 7.43 -6.24
N ARG A 117 -4.90 6.19 -6.73
CA ARG A 117 -6.04 5.49 -7.32
C ARG A 117 -6.92 4.89 -6.22
N ILE A 118 -7.76 5.73 -5.62
CA ILE A 118 -8.81 5.29 -4.72
C ILE A 118 -10.17 5.39 -5.41
N ALA A 119 -11.08 4.46 -5.13
CA ALA A 119 -12.44 4.55 -5.64
C ALA A 119 -13.11 5.82 -5.07
N LYS A 120 -13.64 6.68 -5.94
CA LYS A 120 -14.35 7.92 -5.53
C LYS A 120 -15.61 7.66 -4.70
N SER A 121 -16.10 6.42 -4.64
CA SER A 121 -17.38 6.03 -4.05
C SER A 121 -17.32 5.69 -2.55
N ILE A 122 -16.33 6.22 -1.82
CA ILE A 122 -16.15 5.95 -0.38
C ILE A 122 -15.91 7.27 0.40
N LEU A 123 -16.45 8.38 -0.10
CA LEU A 123 -16.52 9.67 0.62
C LEU A 123 -17.90 10.29 0.41
#